data_AF-A0A1V5PJ83-F1
#
_entry.id   AF-A0A1V5PJ83-F1
#
_cell.length_a   1.000
_cell.length_b   1.000
_cell.length_c   1.000
_cell.angle_alpha   90.00
_cell.angle_beta   90.00
_cell.angle_gamma   90.00
#
_symmetry.space_group_name_H-M   'P 1'
#
loop_
_entity.id
_entity.type
_entity.pdbx_description
1 polymer ?
#
loop_
_entity_poly.entity_id
_entity_poly.type
_entity_poly.pdbx_seq_one_letter_code
_entity_poly.pdbx_strand_id
1 'polypeptide(L)'
;MTAARVLGDLKDESAIEPLCSSLNDKNQRVKTAAISSLGLLGNEKAIEPLNELLKNDKNDVVRATVLKAMGDIKGDKAIEYVINALEDKNTFVKVIAISTLGKIGDERALKVLEKISASIEDKDMKEAIEKSIENIKRALKQ
;
A
#
# COMPACT_ATOMS: atom_id res chain seq x y z
N MET A 1 -2.87 2.77 26.65
CA MET A 1 -3.12 3.48 25.38
C MET A 1 -1.81 4.06 24.90
N THR A 2 -1.36 3.63 23.74
CA THR A 2 0.04 3.38 23.40
C THR A 2 0.75 4.60 22.83
N ALA A 3 2.00 4.84 23.25
CA ALA A 3 2.90 5.89 22.75
C ALA A 3 3.01 5.94 21.20
N ALA A 4 2.79 4.80 20.53
CA ALA A 4 2.69 4.70 19.08
C ALA A 4 1.65 5.66 18.46
N ARG A 5 0.55 5.97 19.15
CA ARG A 5 -0.49 6.87 18.61
C ARG A 5 -0.09 8.34 18.68
N VAL A 6 0.68 8.74 19.70
CA VAL A 6 1.09 10.15 19.91
C VAL A 6 2.20 10.56 18.93
N LEU A 7 3.03 9.61 18.51
CA LEU A 7 4.09 9.87 17.53
C LEU A 7 3.58 10.05 16.09
N GLY A 8 2.43 9.45 15.75
CA GLY A 8 1.80 9.65 14.43
C GLY A 8 1.29 11.08 14.19
N ASP A 9 0.87 11.79 15.26
CA ASP A 9 0.25 13.11 15.14
C ASP A 9 1.27 14.27 15.01
N LEU A 10 2.55 14.04 15.35
CA LEU A 10 3.54 15.14 15.39
C LEU A 10 4.20 15.46 14.03
N LYS A 11 4.03 14.61 13.00
CA LYS A 11 4.82 14.66 11.75
C LYS A 11 6.32 14.84 11.98
N ASP A 12 6.81 14.42 13.14
CA ASP A 12 8.21 14.55 13.49
C ASP A 12 8.94 13.42 12.77
N GLU A 13 9.83 13.78 11.86
CA GLU A 13 10.66 12.81 11.13
C GLU A 13 11.49 11.94 12.10
N SER A 14 11.70 12.40 13.34
CA SER A 14 12.34 11.62 14.40
C SER A 14 11.60 10.31 14.72
N ALA A 15 10.28 10.24 14.45
CA ALA A 15 9.49 9.04 14.67
C ALA A 15 9.67 7.98 13.56
N ILE A 16 10.21 8.35 12.39
CA ILE A 16 10.32 7.43 11.24
C ILE A 16 11.27 6.28 11.57
N GLU A 17 12.48 6.57 12.06
CA GLU A 17 13.48 5.53 12.35
C GLU A 17 13.03 4.52 13.42
N PRO A 18 12.45 4.93 14.57
CA PRO A 18 11.87 4.00 15.54
C PRO A 18 10.71 3.16 14.96
N LEU A 19 9.86 3.76 14.13
CA LEU A 19 8.76 3.04 13.50
C LEU A 19 9.27 2.04 12.45
N CYS A 20 10.26 2.41 11.64
CA CYS A 20 10.94 1.51 10.72
C CYS A 20 11.59 0.33 11.45
N SER A 21 12.20 0.56 12.61
CA SER A 21 12.76 -0.50 13.46
C SER A 21 11.66 -1.48 13.92
N SER A 22 10.47 -0.96 14.23
CA SER A 22 9.31 -1.75 14.68
C SER A 22 8.68 -2.61 13.57
N LEU A 23 9.06 -2.42 12.30
CA LEU A 23 8.63 -3.27 11.18
C LEU A 23 9.20 -4.69 11.27
N ASN A 24 10.31 -4.87 12.00
CA ASN A 24 10.97 -6.17 12.19
C ASN A 24 10.49 -6.91 13.45
N ASP A 25 9.47 -6.40 14.14
CA ASP A 25 8.97 -7.02 15.36
C ASP A 25 8.33 -8.40 15.08
N LYS A 26 8.54 -9.35 15.99
CA LYS A 26 7.95 -10.70 15.90
C LYS A 26 6.44 -10.67 16.04
N ASN A 27 5.91 -9.68 16.76
CA ASN A 27 4.50 -9.49 16.98
C ASN A 27 3.85 -8.76 15.79
N GLN A 28 2.95 -9.45 15.11
CA GLN A 28 2.21 -8.91 13.96
C GLN A 28 1.43 -7.63 14.30
N ARG A 29 0.91 -7.49 15.52
CA ARG A 29 0.18 -6.28 15.95
C ARG A 29 1.10 -5.07 16.08
N VAL A 30 2.35 -5.29 16.48
CA VAL A 30 3.36 -4.22 16.54
C VAL A 30 3.72 -3.78 15.13
N LYS A 31 3.96 -4.74 14.22
CA LYS A 31 4.21 -4.43 12.81
C LYS A 31 3.07 -3.65 12.17
N THR A 32 1.82 -4.10 12.29
CA THR A 32 0.68 -3.40 11.67
C THR A 32 0.45 -2.01 12.26
N ALA A 33 0.68 -1.81 13.56
CA ALA A 33 0.64 -0.49 14.18
C ALA A 33 1.75 0.43 13.63
N ALA A 34 2.97 -0.09 13.48
CA ALA A 34 4.09 0.67 12.91
C ALA A 34 3.82 1.07 11.45
N ILE A 35 3.38 0.13 10.61
CA ILE A 35 3.01 0.38 9.21
C ILE A 35 1.93 1.46 9.11
N SER A 36 0.88 1.34 9.92
CA SER A 36 -0.23 2.32 9.91
C SER A 36 0.26 3.71 10.32
N SER A 37 1.13 3.78 11.32
CA SER A 37 1.71 5.05 11.78
C SER A 37 2.59 5.69 10.70
N LEU A 38 3.41 4.90 10.01
CA LEU A 38 4.22 5.37 8.86
C LEU A 38 3.34 5.89 7.71
N GLY A 39 2.23 5.21 7.42
CA GLY A 39 1.24 5.67 6.44
C GLY A 39 0.64 7.03 6.80
N LEU A 40 0.25 7.21 8.07
CA LEU A 40 -0.30 8.47 8.57
C LEU A 40 0.71 9.62 8.58
N LEU A 41 1.99 9.33 8.86
CA LEU A 41 3.06 10.32 8.78
C LEU A 41 3.27 10.81 7.35
N GLY A 42 3.04 9.95 6.35
CA GLY A 42 3.09 10.32 4.94
C GLY A 42 4.51 10.64 4.44
N ASN A 43 5.56 10.21 5.13
CA ASN A 43 6.94 10.51 4.76
C ASN A 43 7.52 9.43 3.83
N GLU A 44 8.05 9.83 2.67
CA GLU A 44 8.59 8.92 1.67
C GLU A 44 9.79 8.09 2.15
N LYS A 45 10.52 8.53 3.20
CA LYS A 45 11.60 7.74 3.82
C LYS A 45 11.11 6.37 4.30
N ALA A 46 9.82 6.21 4.56
CA ALA A 46 9.21 4.94 4.96
C ALA A 46 8.99 3.95 3.80
N ILE A 47 9.03 4.41 2.54
CA ILE A 47 8.65 3.58 1.39
C ILE A 47 9.58 2.38 1.21
N GLU A 48 10.89 2.56 1.31
CA GLU A 48 11.85 1.46 1.14
C GLU A 48 11.74 0.40 2.26
N PRO A 49 11.74 0.77 3.56
CA PRO A 49 11.49 -0.20 4.63
C PRO A 49 10.15 -0.93 4.50
N LEU A 50 9.09 -0.22 4.08
CA LEU A 50 7.79 -0.83 3.83
C LEU A 50 7.85 -1.83 2.66
N ASN A 51 8.58 -1.52 1.58
CA ASN A 51 8.75 -2.42 0.44
C ASN A 51 9.51 -3.70 0.82
N GLU A 52 10.54 -3.60 1.65
CA GLU A 52 11.23 -4.79 2.17
C GLU A 52 10.27 -5.69 2.93
N LEU A 53 9.40 -5.12 3.76
CA LEU A 53 8.39 -5.87 4.48
C LEU A 53 7.35 -6.49 3.53
N LEU A 54 6.90 -5.75 2.51
CA LEU A 54 5.98 -6.24 1.48
C LEU A 54 6.55 -7.48 0.76
N LYS A 55 7.85 -7.50 0.45
CA LYS A 55 8.47 -8.63 -0.27
C LYS A 55 8.69 -9.85 0.62
N ASN A 56 9.05 -9.63 1.88
CA ASN A 56 9.60 -10.69 2.72
C ASN A 56 8.61 -11.25 3.76
N ASP A 57 7.54 -10.51 4.11
CA ASP A 57 6.61 -10.96 5.14
C ASP A 57 5.68 -12.07 4.61
N LYS A 58 5.60 -13.17 5.37
CA LYS A 58 4.75 -14.31 5.02
C LYS A 58 3.28 -14.02 5.27
N ASN A 59 2.95 -13.11 6.18
CA ASN A 59 1.59 -12.75 6.56
C ASN A 59 0.97 -11.80 5.53
N ASP A 60 -0.10 -12.25 4.88
CA ASP A 60 -0.85 -11.52 3.87
C ASP A 60 -1.56 -10.27 4.42
N VAL A 61 -2.01 -10.29 5.68
CA VAL A 61 -2.58 -9.11 6.35
C VAL A 61 -1.53 -8.03 6.55
N VAL A 62 -0.30 -8.40 6.93
CA VAL A 62 0.83 -7.45 7.04
C VAL A 62 1.13 -6.83 5.67
N ARG A 63 1.30 -7.66 4.63
CA ARG A 63 1.53 -7.18 3.26
C ARG A 63 0.41 -6.25 2.77
N ALA A 64 -0.85 -6.62 2.99
CA ALA A 64 -1.99 -5.77 2.65
C ALA A 64 -2.00 -4.43 3.43
N THR A 65 -1.57 -4.44 4.69
CA THR A 65 -1.46 -3.21 5.49
C THR A 65 -0.38 -2.29 4.94
N VAL A 66 0.75 -2.85 4.47
CA VAL A 66 1.80 -2.09 3.79
C VAL A 66 1.25 -1.35 2.57
N LEU A 67 0.48 -2.04 1.72
CA LEU A 67 -0.08 -1.44 0.51
C LEU A 67 -1.01 -0.27 0.82
N LYS A 68 -1.80 -0.35 1.89
CA LYS A 68 -2.63 0.77 2.34
C LYS A 68 -1.79 1.96 2.78
N ALA A 69 -0.76 1.73 3.59
CA ALA A 69 0.16 2.77 4.04
C ALA A 69 0.91 3.44 2.88
N MET A 70 1.37 2.66 1.89
CA MET A 70 1.98 3.20 0.66
C MET A 70 1.01 4.10 -0.11
N GLY A 71 -0.27 3.73 -0.17
CA GLY A 71 -1.32 4.56 -0.77
C GLY A 71 -1.64 5.84 0.00
N ASP A 72 -1.38 5.88 1.30
CA ASP A 72 -1.52 7.09 2.12
C ASP A 72 -0.30 8.01 1.98
N ILE A 73 0.91 7.44 1.82
CA ILE A 73 2.15 8.19 1.56
C ILE A 73 2.15 8.81 0.15
N LYS A 74 1.64 8.08 -0.86
CA LYS A 74 1.53 8.52 -2.27
C LYS A 74 2.85 8.90 -2.97
N GLY A 75 3.99 8.41 -2.51
CA GLY A 75 5.27 8.67 -3.19
C GLY A 75 5.42 7.90 -4.51
N ASP A 76 6.23 8.42 -5.42
CA ASP A 76 6.41 7.86 -6.77
C ASP A 76 6.83 6.38 -6.75
N LYS A 77 7.79 6.03 -5.91
CA LYS A 77 8.22 4.64 -5.71
C LYS A 77 7.13 3.76 -5.10
N ALA A 78 6.28 4.34 -4.25
CA ALA A 78 5.18 3.61 -3.63
C ALA A 78 4.22 3.09 -4.70
N ILE A 79 3.96 3.89 -5.74
CA ILE A 79 3.10 3.51 -6.88
C ILE A 79 3.70 2.32 -7.61
N GLU A 80 4.99 2.33 -7.91
CA GLU A 80 5.68 1.20 -8.55
C GLU A 80 5.61 -0.08 -7.70
N TYR A 81 5.78 0.03 -6.39
CA TYR A 81 5.70 -1.12 -5.48
C TYR A 81 4.28 -1.67 -5.34
N VAL A 82 3.27 -0.80 -5.32
CA VAL A 82 1.87 -1.24 -5.32
C VAL A 82 1.51 -1.89 -6.67
N ILE A 83 2.03 -1.40 -7.81
CA ILE A 83 1.87 -2.06 -9.11
C ILE A 83 2.46 -3.48 -9.07
N ASN A 84 3.67 -3.65 -8.55
CA ASN A 84 4.31 -4.96 -8.44
C ASN A 84 3.51 -5.93 -7.55
N ALA A 85 2.78 -5.42 -6.55
CA ALA A 85 1.95 -6.23 -5.66
C ALA A 85 0.70 -6.84 -6.35
N LEU A 86 0.38 -6.44 -7.58
CA LEU A 86 -0.65 -7.11 -8.39
C LEU A 86 -0.25 -8.57 -8.73
N GLU A 87 1.03 -8.89 -8.64
CA GLU A 87 1.57 -10.24 -8.84
C GLU A 87 1.69 -11.03 -7.53
N ASP A 88 1.22 -10.51 -6.38
CA ASP A 88 1.31 -11.22 -5.10
C ASP A 88 0.60 -12.58 -5.16
N LYS A 89 1.18 -13.61 -4.56
CA LYS A 89 0.57 -14.96 -4.54
C LYS A 89 -0.81 -15.02 -3.91
N ASN A 90 -1.18 -14.08 -3.05
CA ASN A 90 -2.44 -14.06 -2.32
C ASN A 90 -3.43 -13.08 -2.96
N THR A 91 -4.59 -13.59 -3.37
CA THR A 91 -5.67 -12.80 -4.00
C THR A 91 -6.12 -11.60 -3.16
N PHE A 92 -6.19 -11.74 -1.84
CA PHE A 92 -6.53 -10.63 -0.94
C PHE A 92 -5.53 -9.48 -1.07
N VAL A 93 -4.23 -9.78 -1.14
CA VAL A 93 -3.19 -8.76 -1.31
C VAL A 93 -3.33 -8.08 -2.68
N LYS A 94 -3.59 -8.85 -3.74
CA LYS A 94 -3.83 -8.27 -5.08
C LYS A 94 -5.04 -7.33 -5.10
N VAL A 95 -6.15 -7.71 -4.47
CA VAL A 95 -7.35 -6.85 -4.38
C VAL A 95 -7.05 -5.55 -3.64
N ILE A 96 -6.27 -5.62 -2.55
CA ILE A 96 -5.84 -4.41 -1.85
C ILE A 96 -4.92 -3.56 -2.73
N ALA A 97 -3.99 -4.15 -3.49
CA ALA A 97 -3.16 -3.41 -4.44
C ALA A 97 -4.02 -2.66 -5.47
N ILE A 98 -4.99 -3.34 -6.10
CA ILE A 98 -5.93 -2.71 -7.06
C ILE A 98 -6.67 -1.54 -6.42
N SER A 99 -7.22 -1.74 -5.22
CA SER A 99 -7.97 -0.70 -4.51
C SER A 99 -7.09 0.50 -4.16
N THR A 100 -5.86 0.24 -3.70
CA THR A 100 -4.86 1.27 -3.41
C THR A 100 -4.53 2.09 -4.65
N LEU A 101 -4.26 1.45 -5.80
CA LEU A 101 -4.01 2.15 -7.06
C LEU A 101 -5.18 3.04 -7.48
N GLY A 102 -6.40 2.53 -7.29
CA GLY A 102 -7.64 3.28 -7.52
C GLY A 102 -7.75 4.56 -6.70
N LYS A 103 -7.33 4.49 -5.44
CA LYS A 103 -7.29 5.63 -4.51
C LYS A 103 -6.17 6.62 -4.84
N ILE A 104 -5.02 6.14 -5.29
CA ILE A 104 -3.89 7.02 -5.65
C ILE A 104 -4.25 7.85 -6.88
N GLY A 105 -4.85 7.23 -7.92
CA GLY A 105 -5.27 7.94 -9.12
C GLY A 105 -4.17 8.20 -10.13
N ASP A 106 -3.09 7.42 -10.13
CA ASP A 106 -1.93 7.63 -11.02
C ASP A 106 -2.13 7.00 -12.42
N GLU A 107 -1.71 7.71 -13.47
CA GLU A 107 -1.86 7.28 -14.87
C GLU A 107 -1.05 6.00 -15.20
N ARG A 108 0.10 5.78 -14.55
CA ARG A 108 0.89 4.55 -14.72
C ARG A 108 0.07 3.34 -14.28
N ALA A 109 -0.63 3.46 -13.16
CA ALA A 109 -1.49 2.42 -12.65
C ALA A 109 -2.68 2.14 -13.58
N LEU A 110 -3.25 3.17 -14.19
CA LEU A 110 -4.33 3.03 -15.17
C LEU A 110 -3.90 2.13 -16.34
N LYS A 111 -2.76 2.42 -16.96
CA LYS A 111 -2.24 1.64 -18.11
C LYS A 111 -2.02 0.17 -17.76
N VAL A 112 -1.50 -0.11 -16.57
CA VAL A 112 -1.28 -1.49 -16.10
C VAL A 112 -2.59 -2.21 -15.86
N LEU A 113 -3.54 -1.57 -15.16
CA LEU A 113 -4.84 -2.17 -14.85
C LEU A 113 -5.67 -2.45 -16.11
N GLU A 114 -5.65 -1.57 -17.11
CA GLU A 114 -6.32 -1.80 -18.40
C GLU A 114 -5.75 -3.02 -19.13
N LYS A 115 -4.42 -3.19 -19.11
CA LYS A 115 -3.76 -4.36 -19.68
C LYS A 115 -4.18 -5.65 -18.98
N ILE A 116 -4.22 -5.67 -17.64
CA ILE A 116 -4.60 -6.86 -16.86
C ILE A 116 -6.08 -7.19 -17.08
N SER A 117 -6.97 -6.18 -17.08
CA SER A 117 -8.41 -6.37 -17.30
C SER A 117 -8.73 -7.05 -18.64
N ALA A 118 -7.92 -6.77 -19.68
CA ALA A 118 -8.09 -7.37 -21.00
C ALA A 118 -7.76 -8.87 -21.05
N SER A 119 -6.89 -9.36 -20.16
CA SER A 119 -6.41 -10.75 -20.17
C SER A 119 -6.92 -11.62 -19.02
N ILE A 120 -7.52 -11.03 -17.99
CA ILE A 120 -7.94 -11.76 -16.80
C ILE A 120 -9.29 -12.48 -17.00
N GLU A 121 -9.35 -13.75 -16.63
CA GLU A 121 -10.57 -14.57 -16.71
C GLU A 121 -11.41 -14.50 -15.43
N ASP A 122 -10.76 -14.27 -14.29
CA ASP A 122 -11.40 -14.15 -12.98
C ASP A 122 -12.34 -12.93 -12.96
N LYS A 123 -13.65 -13.20 -12.89
CA LYS A 123 -14.70 -12.19 -12.97
C LYS A 123 -14.70 -11.23 -11.77
N ASP A 124 -14.47 -11.76 -10.58
CA ASP A 124 -14.49 -10.96 -9.35
C ASP A 124 -13.29 -10.00 -9.34
N MET A 125 -12.13 -10.51 -9.75
CA MET A 125 -10.93 -9.71 -9.91
C MET A 125 -11.08 -8.68 -11.03
N LYS A 126 -11.71 -9.05 -12.15
CA LYS A 126 -12.01 -8.13 -13.25
C LYS A 126 -12.89 -6.97 -12.79
N GLU A 127 -13.96 -7.25 -12.05
CA GLU A 127 -14.85 -6.21 -11.51
C GLU A 127 -14.11 -5.26 -10.57
N ALA A 128 -13.23 -5.79 -9.70
CA ALA A 128 -12.39 -4.97 -8.84
C ALA A 128 -11.46 -4.03 -9.64
N ILE A 129 -10.85 -4.55 -10.72
CA ILE A 129 -9.99 -3.78 -11.62
C ILE A 129 -10.80 -2.67 -12.33
N GLU A 130 -11.96 -2.99 -12.87
CA GLU A 130 -12.82 -2.03 -13.59
C GLU A 130 -13.27 -0.88 -12.69
N LYS A 131 -13.67 -1.18 -11.45
CA LYS A 131 -13.98 -0.15 -10.43
C LYS A 131 -12.78 0.73 -10.13
N SER A 132 -11.58 0.14 -10.04
CA SER A 132 -10.35 0.91 -9.79
C SER A 132 -9.99 1.81 -10.99
N ILE A 133 -10.10 1.30 -12.23
CA ILE A 133 -9.93 2.08 -13.46
C ILE A 133 -10.87 3.27 -13.49
N GLU A 134 -12.15 3.08 -13.14
CA GLU A 134 -13.12 4.17 -13.07
C GLU A 134 -12.71 5.23 -12.04
N ASN A 135 -12.28 4.82 -10.85
CA ASN A 135 -11.80 5.73 -9.82
C ASN A 135 -10.58 6.54 -10.27
N ILE A 136 -9.61 5.91 -10.94
CA ILE A 136 -8.44 6.62 -11.49
C ILE A 136 -8.87 7.62 -12.57
N LYS A 137 -9.74 7.21 -13.51
CA LYS A 137 -10.26 8.10 -14.55
C LYS A 137 -11.04 9.30 -13.98
N ARG A 138 -11.71 9.13 -12.83
CA ARG A 138 -12.37 10.24 -12.13
C ARG A 138 -11.35 11.16 -11.47
N ALA A 139 -10.32 10.61 -10.81
CA ALA A 139 -9.27 11.39 -10.17
C ALA A 139 -8.47 12.24 -11.17
N LEU A 140 -8.14 11.69 -12.35
CA LEU A 140 -7.40 12.41 -13.41
C LEU A 140 -8.19 13.52 -14.10
N LYS A 141 -9.51 13.61 -13.89
CA LYS A 141 -10.38 14.64 -14.47
C LYS A 141 -10.67 15.81 -13.53
N GLN A 142 -10.25 15.71 -12.27
CA GLN A 142 -10.39 16.76 -11.25
C GLN A 142 -9.14 17.62 -11.22
#